data_AF-A0A9D2I5T7-F1
#
_entry.id   AF-A0A9D2I5T7-F1
#
_cell.length_a   1.000
_cell.length_b   1.000
_cell.length_c   1.000
_cell.angle_alpha   90.00
_cell.angle_beta   90.00
_cell.angle_gamma   90.00
#
_symmetry.space_group_name_H-M   'P 1'
#
loop_
_entity.id
_entity.type
_entity.pdbx_description
1 polymer ?
#
loop_
_entity_poly.entity_id
_entity_poly.type
_entity_poly.pdbx_seq_one_letter_code
_entity_poly.pdbx_strand_id
1 'polypeptide(L)'
;MIKIKSMKKVLAAALALSLVMAPVVGASASSTSSRPVSGNSASGTTTTASATSVSTAEAAEIPVTSSVTVNGSTLTTTIRGAYMSQTIPGTVVMTARDTIAANYGLGAGEQPYARVYDITESNSPAALASINAAADAIGGTVVATVNVELGKLAGGRFELLAQDGAPITMVFGIPRTAVRAGYAYAMICVRPGGAVEILPDQDLDPNTVTFATTGGLGAYAMVMYPAA
;
A
#
# COMPACT_ATOMS: atom_id res chain seq x y z
N MET A 1 29.15 36.69 -14.72
CA MET A 1 29.28 35.53 -13.81
C MET A 1 28.61 35.89 -12.50
N ILE A 2 27.44 35.33 -12.21
CA ILE A 2 26.74 35.54 -10.93
C ILE A 2 26.48 34.15 -10.35
N LYS A 3 27.06 33.92 -9.17
CA LYS A 3 27.12 32.65 -8.45
C LYS A 3 26.03 32.70 -7.39
N ILE A 4 24.93 31.96 -7.59
CA ILE A 4 23.84 31.90 -6.62
C ILE A 4 23.94 30.59 -5.84
N LYS A 5 24.07 30.76 -4.53
CA LYS A 5 24.38 29.77 -3.50
C LYS A 5 23.11 28.97 -3.16
N SER A 6 23.27 27.65 -3.11
CA SER A 6 22.26 26.67 -2.70
C SER A 6 21.71 26.92 -1.29
N MET A 7 20.39 26.88 -1.12
CA MET A 7 19.74 26.71 0.19
C MET A 7 18.77 25.53 0.12
N LYS A 8 19.22 24.39 0.66
CA LYS A 8 18.39 23.22 0.94
C LYS A 8 17.56 23.54 2.20
N LYS A 9 16.23 23.51 2.10
CA LYS A 9 15.34 23.51 3.27
C LYS A 9 14.83 22.09 3.46
N VAL A 10 15.39 21.40 4.45
CA VAL A 10 14.88 20.12 4.95
C VAL A 10 13.91 20.46 6.08
N LEU A 11 12.64 20.12 5.93
CA LEU A 11 11.66 20.18 7.02
C LEU A 11 11.25 18.73 7.33
N ALA A 12 11.88 18.14 8.34
CA ALA A 12 11.48 16.87 8.90
C ALA A 12 10.59 17.16 10.12
N ALA A 13 9.32 16.75 10.05
CA ALA A 13 8.40 16.76 11.18
C ALA A 13 7.97 15.31 11.46
N ALA A 14 8.56 14.69 12.49
CA ALA A 14 8.15 13.39 12.99
C ALA A 14 7.22 13.63 14.19
N LEU A 15 5.93 13.28 14.05
CA LEU A 15 4.98 13.29 15.18
C LEU A 15 4.84 11.84 15.70
N ALA A 16 5.46 11.54 16.84
CA ALA A 16 5.31 10.26 17.53
C ALA A 16 4.22 10.38 18.61
N LEU A 17 3.12 9.63 18.49
CA LEU A 17 2.14 9.47 19.57
C LEU A 17 2.35 8.10 20.25
N SER A 18 2.80 8.13 21.50
CA SER A 18 2.81 6.97 22.40
C SER A 18 1.53 6.93 23.22
N LEU A 19 0.78 5.81 23.19
CA LEU A 19 -0.21 5.51 24.23
C LEU A 19 0.04 4.10 24.78
N VAL A 20 0.38 4.05 26.07
CA VAL A 20 0.35 2.85 26.91
C VAL A 20 -0.62 3.15 28.05
N MET A 21 -1.64 2.30 28.22
CA MET A 21 -2.20 1.93 29.53
C MET A 21 -3.10 0.69 29.42
N ALA A 22 -2.86 -0.27 30.32
CA ALA A 22 -3.70 -1.42 30.70
C ALA A 22 -3.89 -1.36 32.24
N PRO A 23 -4.53 -2.34 32.91
CA PRO A 23 -5.87 -2.93 32.77
C PRO A 23 -6.72 -2.68 34.05
N VAL A 24 -8.02 -3.03 34.06
CA VAL A 24 -8.74 -3.35 35.31
C VAL A 24 -9.60 -4.61 35.18
N VAL A 25 -9.40 -5.53 36.12
CA VAL A 25 -10.24 -6.72 36.40
C VAL A 25 -11.14 -6.38 37.59
N GLY A 26 -12.36 -6.90 37.62
CA GLY A 26 -13.21 -6.86 38.83
C GLY A 26 -14.52 -7.62 38.64
N ALA A 27 -14.76 -8.61 39.49
CA ALA A 27 -15.65 -9.75 39.29
C ALA A 27 -17.06 -9.63 39.94
N SER A 28 -17.95 -10.48 39.43
CA SER A 28 -19.21 -11.10 39.93
C SER A 28 -19.76 -10.83 41.35
N ALA A 29 -21.10 -10.82 41.49
CA ALA A 29 -21.89 -11.85 42.21
C ALA A 29 -23.42 -11.57 42.25
N SER A 30 -24.24 -12.64 42.15
CA SER A 30 -25.31 -13.04 43.12
C SER A 30 -26.20 -14.16 42.52
N SER A 31 -26.02 -15.41 42.97
CA SER A 31 -26.86 -16.21 43.91
C SER A 31 -28.16 -16.73 43.27
N THR A 32 -28.52 -18.03 43.26
CA THR A 32 -28.67 -18.93 44.43
C THR A 32 -28.75 -20.41 43.99
N SER A 33 -28.26 -21.28 44.88
CA SER A 33 -28.08 -22.74 44.85
C SER A 33 -29.32 -23.61 44.59
N SER A 34 -29.13 -24.80 43.97
CA SER A 34 -29.48 -26.15 44.51
C SER A 34 -29.25 -27.32 43.51
N ARG A 35 -28.23 -28.13 43.82
CA ARG A 35 -27.97 -29.61 43.67
C ARG A 35 -28.53 -30.47 42.48
N PRO A 36 -27.86 -31.62 42.20
CA PRO A 36 -27.70 -32.18 40.83
C PRO A 36 -28.53 -33.44 40.55
N VAL A 37 -28.75 -33.76 39.26
CA VAL A 37 -29.21 -35.07 38.78
C VAL A 37 -28.55 -35.43 37.45
N SER A 38 -28.04 -36.67 37.41
CA SER A 38 -27.49 -37.43 36.28
C SER A 38 -28.53 -37.81 35.22
N GLY A 39 -28.16 -37.96 33.96
CA GLY A 39 -28.97 -38.75 33.02
C GLY A 39 -28.73 -38.49 31.52
N ASN A 40 -28.20 -39.52 30.87
CA ASN A 40 -27.98 -39.74 29.45
C ASN A 40 -29.24 -39.49 28.57
N SER A 41 -29.09 -38.92 27.35
CA SER A 41 -29.72 -39.43 26.09
C SER A 41 -29.43 -38.55 24.86
N ALA A 42 -29.16 -39.24 23.75
CA ALA A 42 -28.84 -38.74 22.42
C ALA A 42 -30.06 -38.22 21.64
N SER A 43 -29.83 -37.35 20.65
CA SER A 43 -30.55 -37.41 19.37
C SER A 43 -29.83 -36.59 18.30
N GLY A 44 -29.54 -37.24 17.16
CA GLY A 44 -28.78 -36.68 16.05
C GLY A 44 -29.55 -35.61 15.27
N THR A 45 -28.80 -34.71 14.63
CA THR A 45 -29.33 -33.81 13.61
C THR A 45 -28.52 -33.99 12.33
N THR A 46 -29.26 -34.37 11.30
CA THR A 46 -28.88 -34.69 9.93
C THR A 46 -28.22 -33.51 9.22
N THR A 47 -27.04 -33.76 8.66
CA THR A 47 -26.29 -32.85 7.80
C THR A 47 -26.95 -32.82 6.42
N THR A 48 -27.66 -31.74 6.11
CA THR A 48 -28.16 -31.49 4.74
C THR A 48 -27.08 -30.72 3.97
N ALA A 49 -26.31 -31.44 3.17
CA ALA A 49 -25.36 -30.86 2.23
C ALA A 49 -26.12 -30.21 1.07
N SER A 50 -26.20 -28.87 1.07
CA SER A 50 -26.63 -28.13 -0.11
C SER A 50 -25.45 -27.99 -1.06
N ALA A 51 -25.39 -28.85 -2.06
CA ALA A 51 -24.48 -28.73 -3.19
C ALA A 51 -24.89 -27.50 -4.03
N THR A 52 -24.28 -26.36 -3.73
CA THR A 52 -24.33 -25.19 -4.62
C THR A 52 -23.19 -25.34 -5.63
N SER A 53 -23.56 -25.67 -6.86
CA SER A 53 -22.69 -25.70 -8.02
C SER A 53 -22.04 -24.34 -8.23
N VAL A 54 -20.72 -24.28 -8.09
CA VAL A 54 -19.92 -23.09 -8.40
C VAL A 54 -19.71 -23.05 -9.91
N SER A 55 -20.41 -22.13 -10.57
CA SER A 55 -20.13 -21.77 -11.95
C SER A 55 -18.67 -21.33 -12.08
N THR A 56 -17.93 -21.98 -12.97
CA THR A 56 -16.51 -21.70 -13.23
C THR A 56 -16.39 -20.32 -13.87
N ALA A 57 -16.23 -19.29 -13.03
CA ALA A 57 -15.81 -17.98 -13.48
C ALA A 57 -14.39 -18.11 -14.06
N GLU A 58 -14.22 -17.66 -15.29
CA GLU A 58 -12.91 -17.52 -15.94
C GLU A 58 -12.00 -16.68 -15.04
N ALA A 59 -10.93 -17.28 -14.51
CA ALA A 59 -10.04 -16.60 -13.58
C ALA A 59 -9.30 -15.48 -14.32
N ALA A 60 -9.50 -14.23 -13.91
CA ALA A 60 -8.79 -13.09 -14.49
C ALA A 60 -7.27 -13.28 -14.35
N GLU A 61 -6.54 -13.11 -15.47
CA GLU A 61 -5.08 -13.19 -15.49
C GLU A 61 -4.46 -12.04 -14.67
N ILE A 62 -3.56 -12.36 -13.75
CA ILE A 62 -2.86 -11.37 -12.92
C ILE A 62 -1.72 -10.77 -13.76
N PRO A 63 -1.72 -9.45 -14.02
CA PRO A 63 -0.66 -8.82 -14.81
C PRO A 63 0.71 -8.98 -14.13
N VAL A 64 1.63 -9.66 -14.83
CA VAL A 64 2.99 -9.92 -14.33
C VAL A 64 3.93 -8.73 -14.49
N THR A 65 3.53 -7.73 -15.27
CA THR A 65 4.24 -6.47 -15.52
C THR A 65 3.22 -5.34 -15.66
N SER A 66 3.69 -4.10 -15.71
CA SER A 66 2.86 -2.91 -15.94
C SER A 66 3.68 -1.84 -16.63
N SER A 67 2.98 -0.91 -17.27
CA SER A 67 3.58 0.18 -18.05
C SER A 67 2.80 1.47 -17.85
N VAL A 68 3.49 2.59 -18.03
CA VAL A 68 2.95 3.94 -17.99
C VAL A 68 3.48 4.70 -19.19
N THR A 69 2.69 5.61 -19.77
CA THR A 69 3.18 6.49 -20.83
C THR A 69 3.74 7.76 -20.21
N VAL A 70 5.01 8.04 -20.46
CA VAL A 70 5.73 9.23 -20.02
C VAL A 70 6.20 9.99 -21.26
N ASN A 71 5.77 11.24 -21.45
CA ASN A 71 6.14 12.11 -22.56
C ASN A 71 5.97 11.43 -23.94
N GLY A 72 4.89 10.67 -24.11
CA GLY A 72 4.60 9.92 -25.34
C GLY A 72 5.40 8.63 -25.54
N SER A 73 6.29 8.27 -24.61
CA SER A 73 7.05 7.01 -24.61
C SER A 73 6.49 6.04 -23.56
N THR A 74 6.37 4.77 -23.89
CA THR A 74 5.93 3.74 -22.93
C THR A 74 7.11 3.29 -22.06
N LEU A 75 6.99 3.55 -20.76
CA LEU A 75 7.89 3.03 -19.74
C LEU A 75 7.30 1.73 -19.18
N THR A 76 8.05 0.64 -19.19
CA THR A 76 7.62 -0.68 -18.71
C THR A 76 8.51 -1.14 -17.57
N THR A 77 7.91 -1.64 -16.49
CA THR A 77 8.65 -2.20 -15.35
C THR A 77 9.43 -3.45 -15.75
N THR A 78 10.67 -3.55 -15.26
CA THR A 78 11.47 -4.79 -15.36
C THR A 78 11.22 -5.73 -14.19
N ILE A 79 10.48 -5.28 -13.17
CA ILE A 79 10.17 -6.03 -11.96
C ILE A 79 8.91 -6.83 -12.20
N ARG A 80 9.01 -8.16 -12.11
CA ARG A 80 7.84 -9.04 -12.15
C ARG A 80 6.96 -8.78 -10.93
N GLY A 81 5.66 -8.94 -11.08
CA GLY A 81 4.76 -8.61 -9.99
C GLY A 81 3.34 -9.07 -10.19
N ALA A 82 2.47 -8.57 -9.32
CA ALA A 82 1.03 -8.56 -9.49
C ALA A 82 0.58 -7.10 -9.49
N TYR A 83 0.42 -6.52 -10.68
CA TYR A 83 0.01 -5.12 -10.85
C TYR A 83 -1.50 -5.07 -11.13
N MET A 84 -2.29 -5.02 -10.07
CA MET A 84 -3.75 -5.22 -10.09
C MET A 84 -4.56 -3.96 -9.76
N SER A 85 -3.93 -2.80 -9.62
CA SER A 85 -4.66 -1.55 -9.41
C SER A 85 -5.55 -1.24 -10.62
N GLN A 86 -6.82 -0.96 -10.36
CA GLN A 86 -7.80 -0.48 -11.32
C GLN A 86 -7.93 1.04 -11.25
N THR A 87 -7.59 1.65 -10.11
CA THR A 87 -7.68 3.10 -9.91
C THR A 87 -6.48 3.87 -10.44
N ILE A 88 -5.32 3.23 -10.61
CA ILE A 88 -4.10 3.84 -11.14
C ILE A 88 -3.81 3.28 -12.54
N PRO A 89 -3.79 4.10 -13.62
CA PRO A 89 -3.58 3.66 -14.99
C PRO A 89 -2.10 3.31 -15.28
N GLY A 90 -1.58 2.31 -14.59
CA GLY A 90 -0.22 1.79 -14.72
C GLY A 90 0.67 2.15 -13.54
N THR A 91 1.57 1.23 -13.21
CA THR A 91 2.54 1.37 -12.12
C THR A 91 3.86 0.79 -12.56
N VAL A 92 4.92 1.59 -12.53
CA VAL A 92 6.26 1.16 -12.91
C VAL A 92 7.19 1.23 -11.70
N VAL A 93 7.92 0.14 -11.46
CA VAL A 93 9.14 0.19 -10.64
C VAL A 93 10.28 0.58 -11.57
N MET A 94 10.77 1.81 -11.45
CA MET A 94 11.78 2.37 -12.36
C MET A 94 13.20 1.97 -11.97
N THR A 95 13.47 1.77 -10.68
CA THR A 95 14.76 1.22 -10.24
C THR A 95 14.95 -0.18 -10.82
N ALA A 96 16.10 -0.40 -11.47
CA ALA A 96 16.38 -1.65 -12.16
C ALA A 96 16.43 -2.84 -11.19
N ARG A 97 15.99 -4.01 -11.67
CA ARG A 97 16.00 -5.29 -10.94
C ARG A 97 17.32 -5.58 -10.24
N ASP A 98 18.43 -5.47 -10.97
CA ASP A 98 19.75 -5.81 -10.44
C ASP A 98 20.22 -4.81 -9.38
N THR A 99 19.82 -3.54 -9.51
CA THR A 99 20.07 -2.50 -8.51
C THR A 99 19.29 -2.79 -7.22
N ILE A 100 18.02 -3.17 -7.30
CA ILE A 100 17.23 -3.56 -6.12
C ILE A 100 17.86 -4.81 -5.48
N ALA A 101 18.19 -5.82 -6.27
CA ALA A 101 18.79 -7.05 -5.77
C ALA A 101 20.11 -6.78 -5.01
N ALA A 102 20.99 -5.96 -5.58
CA ALA A 102 22.25 -5.58 -4.94
C ALA A 102 22.03 -4.78 -3.64
N ASN A 103 21.17 -3.76 -3.68
CA ASN A 103 20.95 -2.85 -2.56
C ASN A 103 20.25 -3.53 -1.36
N TYR A 104 19.43 -4.54 -1.63
CA TYR A 104 18.70 -5.29 -0.61
C TYR A 104 19.35 -6.63 -0.27
N GLY A 105 20.54 -6.92 -0.81
CA GLY A 105 21.31 -8.12 -0.49
C GLY A 105 20.64 -9.43 -0.89
N LEU A 106 19.93 -9.46 -2.02
CA LEU A 106 19.23 -10.65 -2.49
C LEU A 106 20.22 -11.73 -2.91
N GLY A 107 19.96 -12.95 -2.44
CA GLY A 107 20.77 -14.14 -2.74
C GLY A 107 20.53 -14.71 -4.14
N ALA A 108 21.34 -15.70 -4.52
CA ALA A 108 21.13 -16.43 -5.77
C ALA A 108 19.75 -17.10 -5.81
N GLY A 109 19.00 -16.87 -6.88
CA GLY A 109 17.63 -17.39 -7.04
C GLY A 109 16.54 -16.53 -6.40
N GLU A 110 16.89 -15.49 -5.65
CA GLU A 110 15.94 -14.49 -5.15
C GLU A 110 15.76 -13.37 -6.16
N GLN A 111 14.52 -12.92 -6.35
CA GLN A 111 14.22 -11.88 -7.33
C GLN A 111 13.32 -10.81 -6.76
N PRO A 112 13.58 -9.51 -7.00
CA PRO A 112 12.63 -8.46 -6.65
C PRO A 112 11.24 -8.75 -7.23
N TYR A 113 10.21 -8.47 -6.46
CA TYR A 113 8.83 -8.70 -6.81
C TYR A 113 7.94 -7.59 -6.24
N ALA A 114 7.00 -7.10 -7.04
CA ALA A 114 6.05 -6.06 -6.62
C ALA A 114 4.62 -6.59 -6.59
N ARG A 115 3.82 -6.17 -5.60
CA ARG A 115 2.36 -6.36 -5.61
C ARG A 115 1.71 -5.00 -5.40
N VAL A 116 0.78 -4.66 -6.27
CA VAL A 116 0.07 -3.39 -6.25
C VAL A 116 -1.40 -3.67 -6.47
N TYR A 117 -2.25 -3.26 -5.54
CA TYR A 117 -3.70 -3.49 -5.61
C TYR A 117 -4.47 -2.38 -4.92
N ASP A 118 -5.70 -2.13 -5.34
CA ASP A 118 -6.51 -1.07 -4.76
C ASP A 118 -6.89 -1.39 -3.31
N ILE A 119 -6.89 -0.36 -2.47
CA ILE A 119 -7.43 -0.43 -1.12
C ILE A 119 -8.65 0.47 -0.99
N THR A 120 -9.53 0.10 -0.07
CA THR A 120 -10.77 0.81 0.24
C THR A 120 -10.95 0.88 1.74
N GLU A 121 -11.90 1.68 2.19
CA GLU A 121 -12.24 1.75 3.61
C GLU A 121 -12.66 0.39 4.17
N SER A 122 -13.28 -0.46 3.35
CA SER A 122 -13.71 -1.80 3.75
C SER A 122 -12.56 -2.75 4.08
N ASN A 123 -11.40 -2.62 3.42
CA ASN A 123 -10.28 -3.54 3.60
C ASN A 123 -9.09 -2.92 4.33
N SER A 124 -9.01 -1.59 4.41
CA SER A 124 -7.89 -0.85 4.99
C SER A 124 -8.34 0.43 5.75
N PRO A 125 -9.29 0.34 6.70
CA PRO A 125 -9.91 1.52 7.31
C PRO A 125 -8.92 2.41 8.05
N ALA A 126 -8.00 1.82 8.83
CA ALA A 126 -7.01 2.59 9.59
C ALA A 126 -6.00 3.32 8.69
N ALA A 127 -5.61 2.70 7.58
CA ALA A 127 -4.72 3.33 6.60
C ALA A 127 -5.43 4.47 5.88
N LEU A 128 -6.68 4.28 5.46
CA LEU A 128 -7.45 5.34 4.80
C LEU A 128 -7.76 6.51 5.74
N ALA A 129 -8.04 6.26 7.03
CA ALA A 129 -8.18 7.33 8.00
C ALA A 129 -6.91 8.20 8.08
N SER A 130 -5.73 7.56 8.09
CA SER A 130 -4.44 8.25 8.12
C SER A 130 -4.16 9.00 6.82
N ILE A 131 -4.47 8.39 5.67
CA ILE A 131 -4.37 9.01 4.34
C ILE A 131 -5.24 10.26 4.24
N ASN A 132 -6.52 10.16 4.62
CA ASN A 132 -7.47 11.26 4.53
C ASN A 132 -7.05 12.42 5.44
N ALA A 133 -6.66 12.13 6.68
CA ALA A 133 -6.15 13.14 7.60
C ALA A 133 -4.91 13.87 7.04
N ALA A 134 -3.99 13.14 6.41
CA ALA A 134 -2.80 13.74 5.79
C ALA A 134 -3.13 14.54 4.51
N ALA A 135 -4.08 14.08 3.69
CA ALA A 135 -4.55 14.81 2.52
C ALA A 135 -5.22 16.12 2.94
N ASP A 136 -6.10 16.09 3.95
CA ASP A 136 -6.76 17.27 4.51
C ASP A 136 -5.75 18.28 5.06
N ALA A 137 -4.70 17.79 5.73
CA ALA A 137 -3.64 18.64 6.29
C ALA A 137 -2.86 19.44 5.24
N ILE A 138 -2.83 18.98 3.99
CA ILE A 138 -2.22 19.70 2.86
C ILE A 138 -3.26 20.37 1.94
N GLY A 139 -4.53 20.39 2.33
CA GLY A 139 -5.62 20.90 1.49
C GLY A 139 -5.80 20.12 0.18
N GLY A 140 -5.39 18.85 0.18
CA GLY A 140 -5.44 17.96 -0.96
C GLY A 140 -6.70 17.13 -1.03
N THR A 141 -6.95 16.53 -2.20
CA THR A 141 -8.01 15.56 -2.44
C THR A 141 -7.38 14.24 -2.87
N VAL A 142 -7.79 13.15 -2.23
CA VAL A 142 -7.35 11.80 -2.60
C VAL A 142 -7.94 11.42 -3.96
N VAL A 143 -7.08 11.00 -4.88
CA VAL A 143 -7.41 10.63 -6.26
C VAL A 143 -7.55 9.11 -6.40
N ALA A 144 -6.61 8.37 -5.83
CA ALA A 144 -6.54 6.91 -5.91
C ALA A 144 -5.80 6.36 -4.69
N THR A 145 -6.14 5.13 -4.27
CA THR A 145 -5.56 4.48 -3.10
C THR A 145 -5.19 3.04 -3.40
N VAL A 146 -3.94 2.67 -3.12
CA VAL A 146 -3.40 1.33 -3.38
C VAL A 146 -2.57 0.84 -2.20
N ASN A 147 -2.48 -0.47 -2.02
CA ASN A 147 -1.39 -1.07 -1.26
C ASN A 147 -0.24 -1.37 -2.22
N VAL A 148 0.99 -1.07 -1.81
CA VAL A 148 2.21 -1.45 -2.52
C VAL A 148 3.04 -2.31 -1.60
N GLU A 149 3.44 -3.47 -2.11
CA GLU A 149 4.32 -4.39 -1.42
C GLU A 149 5.53 -4.66 -2.31
N LEU A 150 6.68 -4.17 -1.86
CA LEU A 150 7.96 -4.37 -2.51
C LEU A 150 8.71 -5.46 -1.75
N GLY A 151 8.85 -6.61 -2.40
CA GLY A 151 9.36 -7.83 -1.83
C GLY A 151 10.39 -8.52 -2.71
N LYS A 152 10.71 -9.75 -2.32
CA LYS A 152 11.42 -10.72 -3.13
C LYS A 152 10.60 -11.99 -3.26
N LEU A 153 10.81 -12.69 -4.37
CA LEU A 153 10.36 -14.06 -4.55
C LEU A 153 11.57 -14.99 -4.35
N ALA A 154 11.48 -15.90 -3.39
CA ALA A 154 12.48 -16.91 -3.10
C ALA A 154 11.81 -18.30 -3.09
N GLY A 155 12.19 -19.17 -4.04
CA GLY A 155 11.59 -20.51 -4.14
C GLY A 155 10.06 -20.50 -4.30
N GLY A 156 9.49 -19.47 -4.96
CA GLY A 156 8.05 -19.30 -5.12
C GLY A 156 7.32 -18.67 -3.93
N ARG A 157 8.02 -18.35 -2.84
CA ARG A 157 7.48 -17.64 -1.68
C ARG A 157 7.79 -16.15 -1.78
N PHE A 158 6.78 -15.33 -1.51
CA PHE A 158 6.96 -13.88 -1.40
C PHE A 158 7.36 -13.48 0.02
N GLU A 159 8.37 -12.62 0.12
CA GLU A 159 8.85 -12.03 1.37
C GLU A 159 9.04 -10.53 1.18
N LEU A 160 8.71 -9.72 2.19
CA LEU A 160 8.87 -8.27 2.12
C LEU A 160 10.34 -7.88 2.20
N LEU A 161 10.74 -6.88 1.41
CA LEU A 161 12.03 -6.22 1.58
C LEU A 161 12.00 -5.35 2.84
N ALA A 162 13.18 -5.05 3.39
CA ALA A 162 13.31 -4.18 4.55
C ALA A 162 12.77 -2.77 4.27
N GLN A 163 12.12 -2.14 5.25
CA GLN A 163 11.52 -0.81 5.09
C GLN A 163 12.53 0.33 5.25
N ASP A 164 13.69 0.06 5.83
CA ASP A 164 14.82 0.98 6.01
C ASP A 164 15.92 0.77 4.97
N GLY A 165 15.58 0.13 3.84
CA GLY A 165 16.50 -0.15 2.73
C GLY A 165 16.75 1.05 1.81
N ALA A 166 17.53 0.80 0.75
CA ALA A 166 17.83 1.82 -0.24
C ALA A 166 16.57 2.29 -1.00
N PRO A 167 16.52 3.57 -1.44
CA PRO A 167 15.39 4.07 -2.22
C PRO A 167 15.11 3.26 -3.49
N ILE A 168 13.82 3.06 -3.77
CA ILE A 168 13.24 2.47 -4.96
C ILE A 168 12.34 3.52 -5.60
N THR A 169 12.65 3.92 -6.83
CA THR A 169 11.87 4.89 -7.58
C THR A 169 10.70 4.21 -8.28
N MET A 170 9.51 4.77 -8.09
CA MET A 170 8.24 4.32 -8.63
C MET A 170 7.66 5.42 -9.52
N VAL A 171 6.93 5.03 -10.56
CA VAL A 171 6.18 5.94 -11.43
C VAL A 171 4.75 5.46 -11.53
N PHE A 172 3.81 6.29 -11.11
CA PHE A 172 2.38 6.01 -11.17
C PHE A 172 1.74 6.87 -12.25
N GLY A 173 0.88 6.28 -13.08
CA GLY A 173 0.04 7.05 -13.99
C GLY A 173 -1.03 7.82 -13.22
N ILE A 174 -1.26 9.09 -13.57
CA ILE A 174 -2.38 9.87 -13.05
C ILE A 174 -3.63 9.49 -13.84
N PRO A 175 -4.77 9.16 -13.19
CA PRO A 175 -6.03 8.97 -13.87
C PRO A 175 -6.37 10.17 -14.75
N ARG A 176 -6.72 9.95 -16.02
CA ARG A 176 -7.00 11.07 -16.96
C ARG A 176 -8.07 12.03 -16.46
N THR A 177 -9.04 11.54 -15.69
CA THR A 177 -10.10 12.33 -15.05
C THR A 177 -9.61 13.22 -13.90
N ALA A 178 -8.42 12.92 -13.37
CA ALA A 178 -7.79 13.64 -12.28
C ALA A 178 -6.73 14.64 -12.74
N VAL A 179 -6.24 14.57 -14.00
CA VAL A 179 -5.28 15.54 -14.56
C VAL A 179 -5.93 16.92 -14.65
N ARG A 180 -5.39 17.91 -13.92
CA ARG A 180 -5.95 19.26 -13.82
C ARG A 180 -4.85 20.32 -13.83
N ALA A 181 -5.02 21.33 -14.68
CA ALA A 181 -4.14 22.49 -14.70
C ALA A 181 -4.24 23.28 -13.38
N GLY A 182 -3.10 23.80 -12.90
CA GLY A 182 -3.04 24.55 -11.63
C GLY A 182 -3.07 23.68 -10.39
N TYR A 183 -2.96 22.36 -10.53
CA TYR A 183 -2.80 21.42 -9.43
C TYR A 183 -1.45 20.71 -9.51
N ALA A 184 -0.93 20.36 -8.34
CA ALA A 184 0.23 19.50 -8.16
C ALA A 184 -0.22 18.16 -7.56
N TYR A 185 0.65 17.15 -7.68
CA TYR A 185 0.40 15.80 -7.21
C TYR A 185 1.53 15.34 -6.30
N ALA A 186 1.19 14.46 -5.36
CA ALA A 186 2.14 13.77 -4.51
C ALA A 186 1.57 12.39 -4.15
N MET A 187 2.40 11.57 -3.52
CA MET A 187 1.95 10.34 -2.88
C MET A 187 1.98 10.50 -1.36
N ILE A 188 0.90 10.11 -0.69
CA ILE A 188 0.92 9.87 0.75
C ILE A 188 1.27 8.40 0.95
N CYS A 189 2.20 8.10 1.84
CA CYS A 189 2.58 6.75 2.23
C CYS A 189 2.27 6.55 3.72
N VAL A 190 1.51 5.50 4.04
CA VAL A 190 1.24 5.05 5.40
C VAL A 190 1.87 3.68 5.60
N ARG A 191 2.86 3.60 6.49
CA ARG A 191 3.55 2.36 6.83
C ARG A 191 2.83 1.60 7.95
N PRO A 192 3.05 0.28 8.07
CA PRO A 192 2.70 -0.47 9.28
C PRO A 192 3.12 0.28 10.54
N GLY A 193 2.24 0.37 11.53
CA GLY A 193 2.45 1.20 12.72
C GLY A 193 1.94 2.65 12.59
N GLY A 194 1.46 3.05 11.41
CA GLY A 194 0.77 4.34 11.21
C GLY A 194 1.69 5.52 10.91
N ALA A 195 2.97 5.29 10.64
CA ALA A 195 3.87 6.36 10.20
C ALA A 195 3.43 6.88 8.82
N VAL A 196 3.23 8.19 8.71
CA VAL A 196 2.77 8.86 7.49
C VAL A 196 3.87 9.73 6.91
N GLU A 197 4.07 9.63 5.60
CA GLU A 197 5.01 10.45 4.84
C GLU A 197 4.33 11.01 3.58
N ILE A 198 4.68 12.24 3.20
CA ILE A 198 4.30 12.83 1.93
C ILE A 198 5.51 12.76 1.01
N LEU A 199 5.38 11.97 -0.05
CA LEU A 199 6.39 11.73 -1.07
C LEU A 199 6.08 12.67 -2.26
N PRO A 200 6.88 13.73 -2.45
CA PRO A 200 6.63 14.69 -3.53
C PRO A 200 6.87 14.04 -4.89
N ASP A 201 6.17 14.53 -5.90
CA ASP A 201 6.49 14.24 -7.30
C ASP A 201 7.90 14.74 -7.65
N GLN A 202 8.64 13.92 -8.38
CA GLN A 202 10.04 14.10 -8.74
C GLN A 202 10.23 14.27 -10.25
N ASP A 203 9.17 14.18 -11.04
CA ASP A 203 9.19 14.45 -12.48
C ASP A 203 8.43 15.75 -12.85
N LEU A 204 8.28 15.99 -14.15
CA LEU A 204 7.57 17.15 -14.70
C LEU A 204 6.48 16.72 -15.70
N ASP A 205 6.20 15.43 -15.82
CA ASP A 205 5.19 14.91 -16.73
C ASP A 205 3.81 15.08 -16.09
N PRO A 206 2.89 15.82 -16.71
CA PRO A 206 1.56 16.08 -16.13
C PRO A 206 0.67 14.83 -16.04
N ASN A 207 1.11 13.69 -16.57
CA ASN A 207 0.36 12.43 -16.57
C ASN A 207 0.91 11.41 -15.59
N THR A 208 1.99 11.71 -14.87
CA THR A 208 2.59 10.77 -13.91
C THR A 208 2.92 11.43 -12.58
N VAL A 209 3.15 10.58 -11.57
CA VAL A 209 3.81 10.95 -10.33
C VAL A 209 5.00 10.02 -10.17
N THR A 210 6.21 10.57 -10.22
CA THR A 210 7.45 9.85 -9.92
C THR A 210 7.85 10.13 -8.49
N PHE A 211 8.11 9.10 -7.70
CA PHE A 211 8.49 9.26 -6.30
C PHE A 211 9.46 8.18 -5.86
N ALA A 212 10.22 8.47 -4.80
CA ALA A 212 11.08 7.50 -4.15
C ALA A 212 10.38 6.93 -2.92
N THR A 213 10.44 5.61 -2.76
CA THR A 213 10.01 4.90 -1.55
C THR A 213 11.07 3.87 -1.15
N THR A 214 10.81 3.07 -0.13
CA THR A 214 11.64 1.93 0.27
C THR A 214 10.84 0.64 0.20
N GLY A 215 11.54 -0.48 0.39
CA GLY A 215 10.98 -1.83 0.42
C GLY A 215 9.83 -2.02 1.43
N GLY A 216 9.27 -3.22 1.39
CA GLY A 216 8.24 -3.64 2.33
C GLY A 216 6.84 -3.18 1.95
N LEU A 217 5.95 -3.19 2.95
CA LEU A 217 4.54 -2.85 2.78
C LEU A 217 4.29 -1.35 3.02
N GLY A 218 3.38 -0.76 2.27
CA GLY A 218 2.76 0.52 2.59
C GLY A 218 1.42 0.69 1.89
N ALA A 219 0.50 1.41 2.53
CA ALA A 219 -0.68 1.94 1.89
C ALA A 219 -0.33 3.31 1.30
N TYR A 220 -0.66 3.51 0.03
CA TYR A 220 -0.34 4.72 -0.72
C TYR A 220 -1.60 5.37 -1.25
N ALA A 221 -1.58 6.70 -1.29
CA ALA A 221 -2.62 7.48 -1.91
C ALA A 221 -2.02 8.53 -2.84
N MET A 222 -2.50 8.60 -4.08
CA MET A 222 -2.25 9.75 -4.92
C MET A 222 -3.12 10.89 -4.42
N VAL A 223 -2.51 12.03 -4.11
CA VAL A 223 -3.21 13.22 -3.66
C VAL A 223 -2.95 14.35 -4.66
N MET A 224 -4.01 15.09 -4.96
CA MET A 224 -3.97 16.28 -5.81
C MET A 224 -4.26 17.50 -4.93
N TYR A 225 -3.47 18.56 -5.06
CA TYR A 225 -3.63 19.80 -4.28
C TYR A 225 -3.32 21.04 -5.14
N PRO A 226 -3.88 22.21 -4.83
CA PRO A 226 -3.62 23.42 -5.61
C PRO A 226 -2.12 23.72 -5.69
N ALA A 227 -1.61 24.00 -6.89
CA ALA A 227 -0.25 24.47 -7.07
C ALA A 227 -0.11 25.89 -6.49
N ALA A 228 0.98 26.13 -5.77
CA ALA A 228 1.29 27.44 -5.18
C ALA A 228 1.72 28.48 -6.21
#